data_AF-A0A4R7I3G4-F1
#
_entry.id   AF-A0A4R7I3G4-F1
#
_cell.length_a   1.000
_cell.length_b   1.000
_cell.length_c   1.000
_cell.angle_alpha   90.00
_cell.angle_beta   90.00
_cell.angle_gamma   90.00
#
_symmetry.space_group_name_H-M   'P 1'
#
loop_
_entity.id
_entity.type
_entity.pdbx_description
1 polymer ?
#
loop_
_entity_poly.entity_id
_entity_poly.type
_entity_poly.pdbx_seq_one_letter_code
_entity_poly.pdbx_strand_id
1 'polypeptide(L)'
;MTSFATDDILPEPPPDALEVLHDREYRVRAFQIADDRLLIQGAVRDQKPPGLYVPDDPEPLTIHHMQLSFEVGFPSLEIVAATVHFESHPHPTCPSIETHYEQLVGLSIARGFTHKVRELFGGPRGCTHTTALLQAMAPVAVQCFWSMRAATAKRAGADNPVVSRERTGSGDGNLAYVINSCHVWADDGPALAERRAGGGPSVPIPMQRRLDELGIETPVDFDG
;
A
#
# COMPACT_ATOMS: atom_id res chain seq x y z
N MET A 1 12.77 -11.40 -16.91
CA MET A 1 12.70 -11.49 -15.43
C MET A 1 11.41 -10.85 -14.98
N THR A 2 10.65 -11.52 -14.13
CA THR A 2 9.50 -10.91 -13.43
C THR A 2 10.03 -9.83 -12.49
N SER A 3 9.34 -8.68 -12.39
CA SER A 3 9.78 -7.57 -11.53
C SER A 3 9.58 -7.83 -10.04
N PHE A 4 8.79 -8.85 -9.67
CA PHE A 4 8.42 -9.20 -8.29
C PHE A 4 8.33 -10.72 -8.13
N ALA A 5 8.42 -11.18 -6.88
CA ALA A 5 8.20 -12.57 -6.49
C ALA A 5 6.73 -12.99 -6.71
N THR A 6 6.49 -14.29 -6.89
CA THR A 6 5.17 -14.86 -7.23
C THR A 6 4.86 -16.16 -6.46
N ASP A 7 5.70 -16.48 -5.48
CA ASP A 7 5.48 -17.55 -4.51
C ASP A 7 4.36 -17.20 -3.53
N ASP A 8 3.86 -18.22 -2.83
CA ASP A 8 2.81 -18.07 -1.84
C ASP A 8 3.28 -17.18 -0.67
N ILE A 9 2.39 -16.32 -0.20
CA ILE A 9 2.62 -15.43 0.94
C ILE A 9 2.11 -16.02 2.25
N LEU A 10 1.34 -17.12 2.17
CA LEU A 10 0.81 -17.85 3.32
C LEU A 10 1.70 -19.07 3.64
N PRO A 11 1.86 -19.42 4.93
CA PRO A 11 2.40 -20.71 5.29
C PRO A 11 1.40 -21.83 4.94
N GLU A 12 1.88 -23.07 4.88
CA GLU A 12 0.99 -24.24 4.76
C GLU A 12 -0.03 -24.28 5.92
N PRO A 13 -1.28 -24.69 5.66
CA PRO A 13 -2.28 -24.85 6.71
C PRO A 13 -1.87 -25.98 7.67
N PRO A 14 -2.41 -26.01 8.89
CA PRO A 14 -2.13 -27.11 9.82
C PRO A 14 -2.61 -28.45 9.24
N PRO A 15 -1.96 -29.58 9.56
CA PRO A 15 -2.23 -30.87 8.93
C PRO A 15 -3.66 -31.41 9.13
N ASP A 16 -4.38 -30.93 10.13
CA ASP A 16 -5.75 -31.30 10.47
C ASP A 16 -6.81 -30.34 9.89
N ALA A 17 -6.41 -29.35 9.09
CA ALA A 17 -7.34 -28.51 8.35
C ALA A 17 -8.15 -29.37 7.36
N LEU A 18 -9.48 -29.27 7.42
CA LEU A 18 -10.38 -30.11 6.63
C LEU A 18 -10.40 -29.70 5.15
N GLU A 19 -10.73 -28.43 4.89
CA GLU A 19 -10.85 -27.88 3.54
C GLU A 19 -10.76 -26.34 3.56
N VAL A 20 -10.40 -25.76 2.41
CA VAL A 20 -10.47 -24.31 2.21
C VAL A 20 -11.94 -23.91 2.03
N LEU A 21 -12.39 -22.79 2.62
CA LEU A 21 -13.78 -22.32 2.48
C LEU A 21 -13.90 -21.00 1.70
N HIS A 22 -12.78 -20.28 1.60
CA HIS A 22 -12.73 -18.97 1.00
C HIS A 22 -11.27 -18.60 0.75
N ASP A 23 -11.02 -18.01 -0.40
CA ASP A 23 -9.73 -17.38 -0.71
C ASP A 23 -9.97 -15.91 -1.03
N ARG A 24 -9.17 -15.03 -0.43
CA ARG A 24 -9.20 -13.59 -0.69
C ARG A 24 -7.80 -13.12 -1.00
N GLU A 25 -7.65 -12.48 -2.15
CA GLU A 25 -6.43 -11.79 -2.52
C GLU A 25 -6.68 -10.28 -2.59
N TYR A 26 -5.73 -9.51 -2.05
CA TYR A 26 -5.57 -8.10 -2.41
C TYR A 26 -4.34 -7.94 -3.27
N ARG A 27 -4.48 -7.21 -4.38
CA ARG A 27 -3.34 -6.78 -5.16
C ARG A 27 -3.34 -5.28 -5.27
N VAL A 28 -2.26 -4.64 -4.82
CA VAL A 28 -2.07 -3.20 -4.95
C VAL A 28 -0.75 -2.93 -5.67
N ARG A 29 -0.77 -2.05 -6.66
CA ARG A 29 0.41 -1.58 -7.39
C ARG A 29 0.38 -0.07 -7.46
N ALA A 30 1.55 0.53 -7.30
CA ALA A 30 1.76 1.95 -7.44
C ALA A 30 2.64 2.22 -8.67
N PHE A 31 2.31 3.28 -9.39
CA PHE A 31 3.00 3.72 -10.58
C PHE A 31 3.31 5.20 -10.45
N GLN A 32 4.52 5.60 -10.80
CA GLN A 32 4.81 6.99 -11.06
C GLN A 32 4.33 7.32 -12.47
N ILE A 33 3.32 8.20 -12.59
CA ILE A 33 2.75 8.58 -13.89
C ILE A 33 3.17 9.99 -14.32
N ALA A 34 3.71 10.78 -13.40
CA ALA A 34 4.41 12.04 -13.65
C ALA A 34 5.41 12.31 -12.51
N ASP A 35 6.23 13.36 -12.63
CA ASP A 35 7.19 13.70 -11.56
C ASP A 35 6.49 14.08 -10.24
N ASP A 36 5.29 14.63 -10.32
CA ASP A 36 4.45 15.08 -9.21
C ASP A 36 3.20 14.21 -9.01
N ARG A 37 3.15 13.01 -9.60
CA ARG A 37 1.91 12.20 -9.59
C ARG A 37 2.12 10.69 -9.52
N LEU A 38 1.35 10.09 -8.62
CA LEU A 38 1.27 8.65 -8.38
C LEU A 38 -0.09 8.12 -8.81
N LEU A 39 -0.13 6.99 -9.49
CA LEU A 39 -1.33 6.18 -9.66
C LEU A 39 -1.23 4.96 -8.74
N ILE A 40 -2.25 4.73 -7.92
CA ILE A 40 -2.38 3.53 -7.09
C ILE A 40 -3.55 2.72 -7.64
N GLN A 41 -3.30 1.49 -8.06
CA GLN A 41 -4.31 0.54 -8.51
C GLN A 41 -4.41 -0.61 -7.51
N GLY A 42 -5.62 -0.92 -7.11
CA GLY A 42 -5.95 -1.97 -6.17
C GLY A 42 -7.05 -2.86 -6.73
N ALA A 43 -7.00 -4.13 -6.40
CA ALA A 43 -8.08 -5.06 -6.63
C ALA A 43 -8.24 -5.98 -5.41
N VAL A 44 -9.48 -6.34 -5.12
CA VAL A 44 -9.84 -7.43 -4.21
C VAL A 44 -10.55 -8.50 -5.02
N ARG A 45 -10.18 -9.76 -4.81
CA ARG A 45 -10.88 -10.90 -5.37
C ARG A 45 -11.17 -11.91 -4.27
N ASP A 46 -12.46 -12.22 -4.11
CA ASP A 46 -12.96 -13.27 -3.22
C ASP A 46 -13.45 -14.44 -4.04
N GLN A 47 -12.98 -15.64 -3.68
CA GLN A 47 -13.30 -16.87 -4.38
C GLN A 47 -13.81 -17.95 -3.43
N LYS A 48 -14.59 -18.86 -4.00
CA LYS A 48 -14.94 -20.14 -3.40
C LYS A 48 -14.18 -21.23 -4.15
N PRO A 49 -13.68 -22.26 -3.45
CA PRO A 49 -13.04 -23.37 -4.12
C PRO A 49 -14.03 -24.14 -5.00
N PRO A 50 -13.52 -24.92 -5.97
CA PRO A 50 -14.32 -25.80 -6.81
C PRO A 50 -15.34 -26.63 -6.02
N GLY A 51 -16.54 -26.83 -6.59
CA GLY A 51 -17.57 -27.70 -6.03
C GLY A 51 -18.30 -27.20 -4.78
N LEU A 52 -17.77 -26.19 -4.06
CA LEU A 52 -18.29 -25.82 -2.74
C LEU A 52 -19.67 -25.16 -2.81
N TYR A 53 -19.90 -24.25 -3.76
CA TYR A 53 -21.18 -23.54 -3.92
C TYR A 53 -22.02 -24.11 -5.06
N VAL A 54 -21.36 -24.62 -6.09
CA VAL A 54 -22.01 -25.26 -7.24
C VAL A 54 -21.49 -26.69 -7.29
N PRO A 55 -22.32 -27.70 -6.97
CA PRO A 55 -21.90 -29.09 -7.04
C PRO A 55 -21.33 -29.44 -8.42
N ASP A 56 -20.27 -30.24 -8.43
CA ASP A 56 -19.56 -30.73 -9.62
C ASP A 56 -18.86 -29.67 -10.49
N ASP A 57 -18.83 -28.39 -10.08
CA ASP A 57 -18.03 -27.34 -10.76
C ASP A 57 -16.53 -27.55 -10.47
N PRO A 58 -15.69 -27.81 -11.50
CA PRO A 58 -14.26 -28.03 -11.30
C PRO A 58 -13.48 -26.72 -11.11
N GLU A 59 -14.10 -25.56 -11.35
CA GLU A 59 -13.43 -24.26 -11.30
C GLU A 59 -13.76 -23.48 -10.01
N PRO A 60 -12.85 -22.62 -9.53
CA PRO A 60 -13.15 -21.72 -8.44
C PRO A 60 -14.20 -20.67 -8.88
N LEU A 61 -15.10 -20.34 -7.96
CA LEU A 61 -16.16 -19.36 -8.22
C LEU A 61 -15.77 -17.99 -7.63
N THR A 62 -15.53 -17.01 -8.49
CA THR A 62 -15.32 -15.61 -8.06
C THR A 62 -16.65 -14.98 -7.64
N ILE A 63 -16.76 -14.60 -6.37
CA ILE A 63 -17.97 -13.99 -5.80
C ILE A 63 -17.88 -12.46 -5.82
N HIS A 64 -16.70 -11.94 -5.50
CA HIS A 64 -16.42 -10.51 -5.48
C HIS A 64 -15.13 -10.24 -6.26
N HIS A 65 -15.18 -9.31 -7.20
CA HIS A 65 -14.00 -8.76 -7.85
C HIS A 65 -14.23 -7.27 -8.03
N MET A 66 -13.59 -6.47 -7.17
CA MET A 66 -13.69 -5.02 -7.20
C MET A 66 -12.32 -4.43 -7.43
N GLN A 67 -12.29 -3.40 -8.27
CA GLN A 67 -11.11 -2.68 -8.66
C GLN A 67 -11.29 -1.23 -8.23
N LEU A 68 -10.24 -0.66 -7.67
CA LEU A 68 -10.19 0.72 -7.23
C LEU A 68 -8.86 1.30 -7.71
N SER A 69 -8.91 2.43 -8.41
CA SER A 69 -7.72 3.19 -8.75
C SER A 69 -7.87 4.62 -8.29
N PHE A 70 -6.80 5.21 -7.78
CA PHE A 70 -6.76 6.63 -7.50
C PHE A 70 -5.41 7.26 -7.81
N GLU A 71 -5.44 8.49 -8.29
CA GLU A 71 -4.26 9.32 -8.51
C GLU A 71 -4.01 10.20 -7.29
N VAL A 72 -2.74 10.35 -6.93
CA VAL A 72 -2.28 11.12 -5.77
C VAL A 72 -1.26 12.16 -6.22
N GLY A 73 -1.49 13.41 -5.82
CA GLY A 73 -0.52 14.48 -5.99
C GLY A 73 0.68 14.32 -5.07
N PHE A 74 1.88 14.64 -5.56
CA PHE A 74 3.13 14.55 -4.81
C PHE A 74 3.82 15.93 -4.75
N PRO A 75 4.24 16.41 -3.57
CA PRO A 75 4.31 15.71 -2.28
C PRO A 75 3.05 15.88 -1.39
N SER A 76 1.96 16.48 -1.89
CA SER A 76 0.79 16.81 -1.08
C SER A 76 0.06 15.59 -0.50
N LEU A 77 0.18 14.44 -1.17
CA LEU A 77 -0.54 13.21 -0.84
C LEU A 77 -2.06 13.41 -0.83
N GLU A 78 -2.57 14.25 -1.74
CA GLU A 78 -4.00 14.46 -1.97
C GLU A 78 -4.50 13.64 -3.15
N ILE A 79 -5.66 13.01 -3.02
CA ILE A 79 -6.30 12.26 -4.11
C ILE A 79 -6.87 13.25 -5.12
N VAL A 80 -6.43 13.16 -6.37
CA VAL A 80 -6.86 14.06 -7.46
C VAL A 80 -7.83 13.39 -8.44
N ALA A 81 -7.85 12.07 -8.46
CA ALA A 81 -8.81 11.28 -9.24
C ALA A 81 -9.05 9.94 -8.55
N ALA A 82 -10.26 9.39 -8.65
CA ALA A 82 -10.60 8.06 -8.15
C ALA A 82 -11.61 7.39 -9.08
N THR A 83 -11.47 6.07 -9.26
CA THR A 83 -12.37 5.26 -10.08
C THR A 83 -12.53 3.90 -9.44
N VAL A 84 -13.77 3.40 -9.40
CA VAL A 84 -14.11 2.08 -8.89
C VAL A 84 -14.88 1.33 -9.95
N HIS A 85 -14.61 0.04 -10.09
CA HIS A 85 -15.28 -0.86 -11.02
C HIS A 85 -15.53 -2.22 -10.37
N PHE A 86 -16.74 -2.74 -10.50
CA PHE A 86 -17.16 -4.03 -9.95
C PHE A 86 -17.24 -5.05 -11.08
N GLU A 87 -16.15 -5.79 -11.28
CA GLU A 87 -16.04 -6.83 -12.31
C GLU A 87 -16.89 -8.08 -11.99
N SER A 88 -17.00 -8.43 -10.71
CA SER A 88 -17.87 -9.54 -10.27
C SER A 88 -18.51 -9.21 -8.94
N HIS A 89 -19.82 -9.44 -8.83
CA HIS A 89 -20.61 -9.07 -7.67
C HIS A 89 -21.85 -9.97 -7.53
N PRO A 90 -22.30 -10.26 -6.29
CA PRO A 90 -23.39 -11.22 -6.06
C PRO A 90 -24.80 -10.63 -6.30
N HIS A 91 -24.94 -9.31 -6.31
CA HIS A 91 -26.24 -8.65 -6.47
C HIS A 91 -26.22 -7.62 -7.60
N PRO A 92 -27.30 -7.52 -8.41
CA PRO A 92 -27.34 -6.64 -9.57
C PRO A 92 -27.24 -5.14 -9.22
N THR A 93 -27.59 -4.77 -7.98
CA THR A 93 -27.52 -3.38 -7.52
C THR A 93 -26.16 -2.99 -6.97
N CYS A 94 -25.22 -3.94 -6.78
CA CYS A 94 -23.91 -3.63 -6.20
C CYS A 94 -23.13 -2.52 -6.95
N PRO A 95 -23.06 -2.50 -8.29
CA PRO A 95 -22.31 -1.47 -9.03
C PRO A 95 -22.88 -0.04 -8.88
N SER A 96 -24.13 0.11 -8.40
CA SER A 96 -24.77 1.44 -8.27
C SER A 96 -24.04 2.41 -7.34
N ILE A 97 -23.11 1.90 -6.52
CA ILE A 97 -22.31 2.70 -5.59
C ILE A 97 -20.93 3.11 -6.14
N GLU A 98 -20.55 2.68 -7.35
CA GLU A 98 -19.22 2.96 -7.92
C GLU A 98 -18.89 4.46 -7.94
N THR A 99 -19.81 5.29 -8.46
CA THR A 99 -19.64 6.75 -8.53
C THR A 99 -19.60 7.42 -7.15
N HIS A 100 -20.11 6.76 -6.10
CA HIS A 100 -20.06 7.29 -4.73
C HIS A 100 -18.62 7.46 -4.24
N TYR A 101 -17.68 6.66 -4.76
CA TYR A 101 -16.26 6.72 -4.41
C TYR A 101 -15.52 7.92 -5.02
N GLU A 102 -16.15 8.73 -5.89
CA GLU A 102 -15.60 10.02 -6.33
C GLU A 102 -15.40 10.99 -5.15
N GLN A 103 -16.11 10.81 -4.03
CA GLN A 103 -15.90 11.56 -2.78
C GLN A 103 -14.51 11.34 -2.15
N LEU A 104 -13.70 10.43 -2.69
CA LEU A 104 -12.28 10.31 -2.33
C LEU A 104 -11.45 11.50 -2.83
N VAL A 105 -11.87 12.14 -3.92
CA VAL A 105 -11.16 13.29 -4.50
C VAL A 105 -11.13 14.45 -3.50
N GLY A 106 -9.96 15.05 -3.32
CA GLY A 106 -9.69 16.08 -2.32
C GLY A 106 -9.34 15.56 -0.93
N LEU A 107 -9.42 14.24 -0.68
CA LEU A 107 -8.94 13.66 0.57
C LEU A 107 -7.43 13.49 0.55
N SER A 108 -6.76 13.87 1.64
CA SER A 108 -5.37 13.49 1.87
C SER A 108 -5.29 12.05 2.39
N ILE A 109 -4.42 11.22 1.77
CA ILE A 109 -4.10 9.85 2.22
C ILE A 109 -3.17 9.81 3.44
N ALA A 110 -2.80 10.98 3.98
CA ALA A 110 -2.00 11.10 5.19
C ALA A 110 -2.86 10.89 6.46
N ARG A 111 -2.41 11.45 7.59
CA ARG A 111 -3.07 11.30 8.90
C ARG A 111 -4.57 11.59 8.83
N GLY A 112 -5.37 10.67 9.38
CA GLY A 112 -6.83 10.79 9.46
C GLY A 112 -7.59 10.19 8.28
N PHE A 113 -6.89 9.70 7.24
CA PHE A 113 -7.53 9.09 6.07
C PHE A 113 -8.49 7.95 6.45
N THR A 114 -8.05 6.98 7.24
CA THR A 114 -8.89 5.84 7.67
C THR A 114 -10.16 6.26 8.40
N HIS A 115 -10.11 7.35 9.17
CA HIS A 115 -11.29 7.89 9.85
C HIS A 115 -12.28 8.46 8.83
N LYS A 116 -11.80 9.31 7.91
CA LYS A 116 -12.62 9.88 6.83
C LYS A 116 -13.24 8.81 5.94
N VAL A 117 -12.49 7.75 5.63
CA VAL A 117 -12.99 6.59 4.87
C VAL A 117 -14.15 5.90 5.62
N ARG A 118 -14.04 5.71 6.93
CA ARG A 118 -15.13 5.12 7.74
C ARG A 118 -16.34 6.05 7.83
N GLU A 119 -16.12 7.35 7.91
CA GLU A 119 -17.18 8.35 7.92
C GLU A 119 -17.97 8.34 6.60
N LEU A 120 -17.28 8.37 5.47
CA LEU A 120 -17.91 8.41 4.15
C LEU A 120 -18.50 7.04 3.75
N PHE A 121 -17.72 5.97 3.88
CA PHE A 121 -18.02 4.66 3.27
C PHE A 121 -18.27 3.53 4.29
N GLY A 122 -18.49 3.88 5.56
CA GLY A 122 -18.77 2.91 6.61
C GLY A 122 -20.20 2.38 6.59
N GLY A 123 -20.36 1.08 6.86
CA GLY A 123 -21.66 0.43 6.94
C GLY A 123 -22.42 0.49 5.61
N PRO A 124 -23.70 0.91 5.59
CA PRO A 124 -24.53 0.89 4.38
C PRO A 124 -24.14 1.96 3.34
N ARG A 125 -23.18 2.84 3.64
CA ARG A 125 -22.71 3.92 2.75
C ARG A 125 -21.60 3.48 1.78
N GLY A 126 -21.15 2.24 1.87
CA GLY A 126 -20.07 1.71 1.04
C GLY A 126 -20.22 0.22 0.82
N CYS A 127 -19.43 -0.31 -0.12
CA CYS A 127 -19.24 -1.75 -0.24
C CYS A 127 -18.16 -2.20 0.74
N THR A 128 -18.45 -3.20 1.58
CA THR A 128 -17.50 -3.75 2.55
C THR A 128 -16.16 -4.12 1.91
N HIS A 129 -16.19 -4.70 0.71
CA HIS A 129 -15.00 -5.13 -0.03
C HIS A 129 -14.16 -3.94 -0.50
N THR A 130 -14.78 -2.93 -1.12
CA THR A 130 -14.05 -1.75 -1.61
C THR A 130 -13.55 -0.88 -0.47
N THR A 131 -14.32 -0.75 0.62
CA THR A 131 -13.88 -0.03 1.83
C THR A 131 -12.69 -0.73 2.51
N ALA A 132 -12.67 -2.06 2.57
CA ALA A 132 -11.52 -2.82 3.07
C ALA A 132 -10.31 -2.71 2.13
N LEU A 133 -10.51 -2.82 0.81
CA LEU A 133 -9.47 -2.61 -0.20
C LEU A 133 -8.85 -1.22 -0.07
N LEU A 134 -9.66 -0.17 0.05
CA LEU A 134 -9.18 1.20 0.21
C LEU A 134 -8.30 1.38 1.46
N GLN A 135 -8.67 0.74 2.57
CA GLN A 135 -7.86 0.73 3.78
C GLN A 135 -6.53 -0.01 3.58
N ALA A 136 -6.52 -1.10 2.81
CA ALA A 136 -5.31 -1.84 2.45
C ALA A 136 -4.41 -1.05 1.47
N MET A 137 -4.99 -0.20 0.62
CA MET A 137 -4.25 0.62 -0.35
C MET A 137 -3.55 1.83 0.28
N ALA A 138 -4.11 2.41 1.35
CA ALA A 138 -3.59 3.66 1.92
C ALA A 138 -2.11 3.58 2.37
N PRO A 139 -1.66 2.52 3.08
CA PRO A 139 -0.25 2.38 3.47
C PRO A 139 0.70 2.32 2.27
N VAL A 140 0.28 1.70 1.16
CA VAL A 140 1.09 1.60 -0.07
C VAL A 140 1.41 2.99 -0.59
N ALA A 141 0.39 3.85 -0.68
CA ALA A 141 0.54 5.19 -1.21
C ALA A 141 1.46 6.07 -0.33
N VAL A 142 1.38 5.94 1.00
CA VAL A 142 2.31 6.60 1.94
C VAL A 142 3.75 6.08 1.75
N GLN A 143 3.94 4.77 1.61
CA GLN A 143 5.26 4.15 1.39
C GLN A 143 5.88 4.50 0.03
N CYS A 144 5.07 4.86 -0.96
CA CYS A 144 5.58 5.35 -2.25
C CYS A 144 6.35 6.66 -2.15
N PHE A 145 6.27 7.40 -1.03
CA PHE A 145 6.99 8.67 -0.87
C PHE A 145 8.51 8.53 -1.11
N TRP A 146 9.15 7.56 -0.45
CA TRP A 146 10.58 7.29 -0.64
C TRP A 146 10.88 6.68 -2.00
N SER A 147 9.96 5.85 -2.52
CA SER A 147 10.08 5.25 -3.85
C SER A 147 10.10 6.31 -4.95
N MET A 148 9.24 7.35 -4.85
CA MET A 148 9.23 8.50 -5.75
C MET A 148 10.57 9.23 -5.72
N ARG A 149 11.12 9.50 -4.53
CA ARG A 149 12.42 10.17 -4.41
C ARG A 149 13.55 9.35 -5.03
N ALA A 150 13.60 8.04 -4.74
CA ALA A 150 14.60 7.14 -5.32
C ALA A 150 14.46 7.05 -6.85
N ALA A 151 13.22 6.94 -7.36
CA ALA A 151 12.96 6.88 -8.79
C ALA A 151 13.34 8.19 -9.51
N THR A 152 12.99 9.34 -8.94
CA THR A 152 13.37 10.66 -9.48
C THR A 152 14.88 10.84 -9.48
N ALA A 153 15.58 10.52 -8.39
CA ALA A 153 17.04 10.59 -8.33
C ALA A 153 17.70 9.68 -9.37
N LYS A 154 17.22 8.43 -9.49
CA LYS A 154 17.69 7.48 -10.51
C LYS A 154 17.52 8.03 -11.93
N ARG A 155 16.38 8.66 -12.25
CA ARG A 155 16.17 9.28 -13.58
C ARG A 155 17.08 10.48 -13.82
N ALA A 156 17.38 11.25 -12.79
CA ALA A 156 18.29 12.39 -12.85
C ALA A 156 19.78 11.99 -12.85
N GLY A 157 20.11 10.69 -12.70
CA GLY A 157 21.50 10.23 -12.53
C GLY A 157 22.13 10.70 -11.22
N ALA A 158 21.32 11.07 -10.23
CA ALA A 158 21.76 11.49 -8.91
C ALA A 158 21.84 10.31 -7.93
N ASP A 159 22.57 10.50 -6.84
CA ASP A 159 22.67 9.52 -5.77
C ASP A 159 21.29 9.20 -5.16
N ASN A 160 21.09 7.94 -4.77
CA ASN A 160 19.81 7.52 -4.21
C ASN A 160 19.62 8.10 -2.80
N PRO A 161 18.66 9.02 -2.59
CA PRO A 161 18.46 9.72 -1.32
C PRO A 161 18.02 8.81 -0.17
N VAL A 162 17.64 7.56 -0.45
CA VAL A 162 17.27 6.57 0.58
C VAL A 162 18.50 5.96 1.25
N VAL A 163 19.65 5.96 0.56
CA VAL A 163 20.92 5.39 1.07
C VAL A 163 22.10 6.35 1.04
N SER A 164 21.99 7.48 0.35
CA SER A 164 23.06 8.47 0.27
C SER A 164 23.14 9.30 1.55
N ARG A 165 24.38 9.57 1.98
CA ARG A 165 24.74 10.27 3.22
C ARG A 165 24.40 11.76 3.25
N GLU A 166 24.06 12.37 2.11
CA GLU A 166 23.81 13.81 2.08
C GLU A 166 22.61 14.18 2.95
N ARG A 167 22.92 14.79 4.11
CA ARG A 167 22.01 15.62 4.92
C ARG A 167 21.58 16.82 4.07
N THR A 168 20.86 16.62 2.98
CA THR A 168 20.12 17.72 2.37
C THR A 168 19.13 18.19 3.43
N GLY A 169 19.28 19.42 3.88
CA GLY A 169 18.69 20.03 5.08
C GLY A 169 17.17 20.16 5.12
N SER A 170 16.44 19.16 4.63
CA SER A 170 15.00 18.99 4.65
C SER A 170 14.57 17.75 5.44
N GLY A 171 15.40 17.30 6.39
CA GLY A 171 15.23 16.04 7.13
C GLY A 171 13.89 15.92 7.88
N ASP A 172 13.29 17.05 8.27
CA ASP A 172 12.07 17.09 9.09
C ASP A 172 10.76 17.18 8.30
N GLY A 173 10.76 17.74 7.09
CA GLY A 173 9.52 17.96 6.32
C GLY A 173 8.79 16.67 5.95
N ASN A 174 9.54 15.56 5.88
CA ASN A 174 9.03 14.25 5.44
C ASN A 174 8.58 13.38 6.61
N LEU A 175 9.03 13.69 7.84
CA LEU A 175 8.65 12.96 9.03
C LEU A 175 7.16 13.14 9.32
N ALA A 176 6.61 14.32 9.04
CA ALA A 176 5.20 14.66 9.27
C ALA A 176 4.21 13.64 8.67
N TYR A 177 4.56 13.01 7.54
CA TYR A 177 3.70 12.03 6.86
C TYR A 177 3.72 10.64 7.49
N VAL A 178 4.74 10.34 8.30
CA VAL A 178 4.96 9.00 8.87
C VAL A 178 4.72 8.97 10.38
N ILE A 179 4.72 10.13 11.04
CA ILE A 179 4.39 10.22 12.47
C ILE A 179 2.98 9.67 12.71
N ASN A 180 2.88 8.71 13.63
CA ASN A 180 1.69 7.94 13.96
C ASN A 180 1.14 7.09 12.80
N SER A 181 1.97 6.73 11.81
CA SER A 181 1.58 5.80 10.74
C SER A 181 1.75 4.33 11.13
N CYS A 182 2.62 4.02 12.10
CA CYS A 182 2.76 2.70 12.72
C CYS A 182 3.40 2.81 14.11
N HIS A 183 3.49 1.69 14.82
CA HIS A 183 4.09 1.61 16.16
C HIS A 183 5.53 2.16 16.23
N VAL A 184 6.36 1.89 15.20
CA VAL A 184 7.74 2.39 15.15
C VAL A 184 7.79 3.91 15.03
N TRP A 185 6.85 4.51 14.28
CA TRP A 185 6.79 5.95 14.05
C TRP A 185 5.82 6.68 14.99
N ALA A 186 5.56 6.12 16.18
CA ALA A 186 4.77 6.80 17.20
C ALA A 186 5.42 8.15 17.58
N ASP A 187 4.60 9.18 17.80
CA ASP A 187 5.06 10.54 18.08
C ASP A 187 5.98 10.63 19.31
N ASP A 188 5.74 9.78 20.30
CA ASP A 188 6.49 9.59 21.54
C ASP A 188 7.42 8.37 21.51
N GLY A 189 7.59 7.75 20.33
CA GLY A 189 8.37 6.53 20.14
C GLY A 189 9.88 6.76 20.05
N PRO A 190 10.68 5.71 20.32
CA PRO A 190 12.14 5.81 20.35
C PRO A 190 12.73 6.22 18.99
N ALA A 191 12.18 5.74 17.87
CA ALA A 191 12.68 6.09 16.54
C ALA A 191 12.56 7.60 16.27
N LEU A 192 11.49 8.25 16.73
CA LEU A 192 11.36 9.70 16.59
C LEU A 192 12.22 10.47 17.59
N ALA A 193 12.38 9.96 18.81
CA ALA A 193 13.29 10.55 19.79
C ALA A 193 14.72 10.60 19.23
N GLU A 194 15.18 9.51 18.61
CA GLU A 194 16.49 9.43 17.95
C GLU A 194 16.63 10.45 16.81
N ARG A 195 15.64 10.52 15.92
CA ARG A 195 15.63 11.52 14.82
C ARG A 195 15.67 12.95 15.35
N ARG A 196 14.87 13.26 16.38
CA ARG A 196 14.84 14.58 17.05
C ARG A 196 16.17 14.91 17.73
N ALA A 197 16.90 13.89 18.21
CA ALA A 197 18.24 14.04 18.75
C ALA A 197 19.33 14.21 17.67
N GLY A 198 18.95 14.25 16.38
CA GLY A 198 19.89 14.40 15.26
C GLY A 198 20.42 13.09 14.70
N GLY A 199 19.86 11.94 15.12
CA GLY A 199 20.14 10.64 14.56
C GLY A 199 19.81 10.56 13.07
N GLY A 200 20.66 9.83 12.32
CA GLY A 200 20.50 9.65 10.88
C GLY A 200 19.33 8.72 10.51
N PRO A 201 19.01 8.59 9.22
CA PRO A 201 18.10 7.56 8.78
C PRO A 201 18.67 6.16 8.91
N SER A 202 17.91 5.29 9.59
CA SER A 202 18.15 3.85 9.52
C SER A 202 17.74 3.32 8.15
N VAL A 203 18.60 2.50 7.56
CA VAL A 203 18.28 1.73 6.36
C VAL A 203 17.45 0.51 6.78
N PRO A 204 16.38 0.15 6.04
CA PRO A 204 15.58 -1.03 6.36
C PRO A 204 16.41 -2.32 6.37
N ILE A 205 16.15 -3.20 7.34
CA ILE A 205 16.86 -4.49 7.51
C ILE A 205 16.94 -5.32 6.21
N PRO A 206 15.86 -5.49 5.41
CA PRO A 206 15.95 -6.27 4.17
C PRO A 206 16.92 -5.65 3.15
N MET A 207 17.07 -4.33 3.16
CA MET A 207 18.02 -3.63 2.31
C MET A 207 19.45 -3.82 2.80
N GLN A 208 19.71 -3.74 4.11
CA GLN A 208 21.02 -4.03 4.70
C GLN A 208 21.50 -5.44 4.30
N ARG A 209 20.66 -6.46 4.54
CA ARG A 209 20.97 -7.85 4.16
C ARG A 209 21.31 -8.00 2.68
N ARG A 210 20.56 -7.31 1.80
CA ARG A 210 20.82 -7.37 0.35
C ARG A 210 22.12 -6.66 -0.03
N LEU A 211 22.47 -5.56 0.63
CA LEU A 211 23.75 -4.88 0.39
C LEU A 211 24.92 -5.77 0.81
N ASP A 212 24.82 -6.44 1.97
CA ASP A 212 25.81 -7.40 2.45
C ASP A 212 25.98 -8.59 1.48
N GLU A 213 24.86 -9.19 1.04
CA GLU A 213 24.85 -10.28 0.05
C GLU A 213 25.56 -9.89 -1.27
N LEU A 214 25.47 -8.62 -1.65
CA LEU A 214 26.08 -8.08 -2.87
C LEU A 214 27.51 -7.55 -2.65
N GLY A 215 28.01 -7.55 -1.42
CA GLY A 215 29.32 -6.97 -1.08
C GLY A 215 29.37 -5.45 -1.31
N ILE A 216 28.24 -4.76 -1.22
CA ILE A 216 28.15 -3.30 -1.38
C ILE A 216 28.26 -2.66 0.00
N GLU A 217 29.27 -1.82 0.20
CA GLU A 217 29.48 -1.08 1.46
C GLU A 217 28.29 -0.14 1.72
N THR A 218 27.70 -0.22 2.91
CA THR A 218 26.53 0.59 3.21
C THR A 218 26.95 1.99 3.69
N PRO A 219 26.44 3.10 3.11
CA PRO A 219 27.07 4.43 3.28
C PRO A 219 26.84 5.15 4.62
N VAL A 220 26.10 4.57 5.57
CA VAL A 220 25.82 5.19 6.88
C VAL A 220 26.34 4.30 7.99
N ASP A 221 26.91 4.87 9.05
CA ASP A 221 27.28 4.09 10.24
C ASP A 221 25.99 3.57 10.89
N PHE A 222 25.85 2.24 10.99
CA PHE A 222 24.66 1.52 11.46
C PHE A 222 24.71 1.13 12.93
N ASP A 223 25.39 1.92 13.74
CA ASP A 223 25.38 1.64 15.17
C ASP A 223 24.06 2.14 15.75
N GLY A 224 23.19 1.19 16.09
CA GLY A 224 21.99 1.43 16.90
C GLY A 224 22.32 1.82 18.33
#